data_AF-A0A1B8FA63-F1
#
_entry.id   AF-A0A1B8FA63-F1
#
_cell.length_a   1.000
_cell.length_b   1.000
_cell.length_c   1.000
_cell.angle_alpha   90.00
_cell.angle_beta   90.00
_cell.angle_gamma   90.00
#
_symmetry.space_group_name_H-M   'P 1'
#
loop_
_entity.id
_entity.type
_entity.pdbx_description
1 polymer ?
#
loop_
_entity_poly.entity_id
_entity_poly.type
_entity_poly.pdbx_seq_one_letter_code
_entity_poly.pdbx_strand_id
1 'polypeptide(L)'
;MDTLLDSGKYSDMRITCQGRPWNVHRAVICTASPVFAAMVDGKFKEAQSGVIDLPADEPEIVEMMLRFLYQGKYNDGRPTAPIARGNASASLDDRGGLKFPPGGKLREEAMVVNVKVYVMADKYNIPILKQYARAKYKEILNQVIAAAITTSERGDIEFECSVHCLQKNQ
;
A
#
# COMPACT_ATOMS: atom_id res chain seq x y z
N MET A 1 17.07 10.90 9.54
CA MET A 1 16.97 10.57 10.97
C MET A 1 16.90 9.06 11.04
N ASP A 2 17.89 8.43 11.64
CA ASP A 2 17.89 6.98 11.85
C ASP A 2 16.86 6.64 12.91
N THR A 3 15.94 5.74 12.59
CA THR A 3 14.94 5.30 13.57
C THR A 3 15.49 4.19 14.45
N LEU A 4 14.84 3.92 15.59
CA LEU A 4 15.22 2.82 16.48
C LEU A 4 15.31 1.49 15.72
N LEU A 5 14.47 1.30 14.70
CA LEU A 5 14.50 0.14 13.80
C LEU A 5 15.78 0.09 12.95
N ASP A 6 16.19 1.21 12.35
CA ASP A 6 17.36 1.25 11.45
C ASP A 6 18.67 1.12 12.25
N SER A 7 18.74 1.74 13.43
CA SER A 7 19.94 1.69 14.29
C SER A 7 20.09 0.36 15.05
N GLY A 8 18.99 -0.33 15.35
CA GLY A 8 18.97 -1.58 16.13
C GLY A 8 19.51 -1.45 17.56
N LYS A 9 19.79 -0.24 18.06
CA LYS A 9 20.33 -0.03 19.40
C LYS A 9 19.32 -0.45 20.46
N TYR A 10 19.75 -1.26 21.42
CA TYR A 10 18.93 -1.80 22.52
C TYR A 10 17.84 -2.79 22.09
N SER A 11 17.96 -3.36 20.88
CA SER A 11 17.08 -4.45 20.46
C SER A 11 17.26 -5.67 21.35
N ASP A 12 16.16 -6.22 21.82
CA ASP A 12 16.06 -7.40 22.69
C ASP A 12 15.35 -8.58 21.99
N MET A 13 15.01 -8.41 20.71
CA MET A 13 14.39 -9.42 19.86
C MET A 13 14.84 -9.28 18.40
N ARG A 14 14.80 -10.38 17.66
CA ARG A 14 15.06 -10.40 16.21
C ARG A 14 13.89 -11.03 15.47
N ILE A 15 13.47 -10.40 14.38
CA ILE A 15 12.53 -11.01 13.42
C ILE A 15 13.32 -11.38 12.16
N THR A 16 13.11 -12.58 11.65
CA THR A 16 13.68 -13.03 10.37
C THR A 16 12.58 -13.38 9.40
N CYS A 17 12.76 -13.05 8.13
CA CYS A 17 11.83 -13.42 7.06
C CYS A 17 12.65 -13.72 5.82
N GLN A 18 12.59 -14.96 5.32
CA GLN A 18 13.30 -15.39 4.10
C GLN A 18 14.78 -14.99 4.08
N GLY A 19 15.47 -15.13 5.22
CA GLY A 19 16.90 -14.81 5.36
C GLY A 19 17.22 -13.33 5.61
N ARG A 20 16.21 -12.43 5.62
CA ARG A 20 16.39 -11.03 5.99
C ARG A 20 16.13 -10.82 7.49
N PRO A 21 17.12 -10.35 8.27
CA PRO A 21 16.95 -10.10 9.69
C PRO A 21 16.62 -8.63 10.01
N TRP A 22 15.80 -8.40 11.02
CA TRP A 22 15.59 -7.10 11.66
C TRP A 22 15.76 -7.21 13.16
N ASN A 23 16.61 -6.35 13.73
CA ASN A 23 16.75 -6.19 15.16
C ASN A 23 15.65 -5.24 15.67
N VAL A 24 14.81 -5.72 16.58
CA VAL A 24 13.59 -5.04 17.03
C VAL A 24 13.47 -5.06 18.55
N HIS A 25 12.54 -4.24 19.05
CA HIS A 25 12.27 -4.07 20.47
C HIS A 25 10.96 -4.75 20.83
N ARG A 26 10.99 -5.70 21.77
CA ARG A 26 9.79 -6.38 22.29
C ARG A 26 8.75 -5.38 22.77
N ALA A 27 9.20 -4.33 23.46
CA ALA A 27 8.32 -3.27 23.97
C ALA A 27 7.50 -2.58 22.87
N VAL A 28 8.02 -2.46 21.64
CA VAL A 28 7.30 -1.87 20.51
C VAL A 28 6.43 -2.92 19.81
N ILE A 29 6.98 -4.10 19.57
CA ILE A 29 6.33 -5.14 18.76
C ILE A 29 5.20 -5.83 19.55
N CYS A 30 5.46 -6.26 20.79
CA CYS A 30 4.49 -7.00 21.60
C CYS A 30 3.34 -6.12 22.10
N THR A 31 3.56 -4.81 22.31
CA THR A 31 2.48 -3.88 22.67
C THR A 31 1.56 -3.60 21.50
N ALA A 32 2.09 -3.61 20.27
CA ALA A 32 1.32 -3.37 19.07
C ALA A 32 0.57 -4.61 18.55
N SER A 33 1.05 -5.81 18.88
CA SER A 33 0.49 -7.07 18.40
C SER A 33 0.39 -8.11 19.51
N PRO A 34 -0.82 -8.54 19.89
CA PRO A 34 -1.01 -9.62 20.84
C PRO A 34 -0.52 -10.97 20.28
N VAL A 35 -0.46 -11.13 18.96
CA VAL A 35 0.07 -12.33 18.31
C VAL A 35 1.57 -12.45 18.55
N PHE A 36 2.33 -11.36 18.33
CA PHE A 36 3.75 -11.34 18.67
C PHE A 36 3.99 -11.46 20.18
N ALA A 37 3.17 -10.83 21.02
CA ALA A 37 3.25 -11.02 22.48
C ALA A 37 3.11 -12.50 22.86
N ALA A 38 2.10 -13.20 22.32
CA ALA A 38 1.89 -14.63 22.58
C ALA A 38 3.04 -15.52 22.08
N MET A 39 3.68 -15.17 20.95
CA MET A 39 4.86 -15.90 20.44
C MET A 39 6.04 -15.80 21.40
N VAL A 40 6.24 -14.62 21.99
CA VAL A 40 7.40 -14.34 22.84
C VAL A 40 7.17 -14.76 24.29
N ASP A 41 5.95 -14.64 24.80
CA ASP A 41 5.58 -15.02 26.18
C ASP A 41 5.21 -16.51 26.30
N GLY A 42 5.06 -17.19 25.16
CA GLY A 42 4.75 -18.61 25.08
C GLY A 42 5.89 -19.52 25.54
N LYS A 43 5.64 -20.83 25.53
CA LYS A 43 6.66 -21.86 25.83
C LYS A 43 7.41 -22.36 24.59
N PHE A 44 7.23 -21.70 23.45
CA PHE A 44 7.79 -22.14 22.17
C PHE A 44 9.25 -21.71 22.01
N LYS A 45 9.90 -22.16 20.94
CA LYS A 45 11.34 -21.95 20.73
C LYS A 45 11.70 -20.46 20.61
N GLU A 46 10.77 -19.65 20.11
CA GLU A 46 10.87 -18.22 19.89
C GLU A 46 11.05 -17.45 21.21
N ALA A 47 10.34 -17.87 22.26
CA ALA A 47 10.46 -17.30 23.60
C ALA A 47 11.84 -17.53 24.22
N GLN A 48 12.49 -18.65 23.87
CA GLN A 48 13.81 -19.02 24.39
C GLN A 48 14.95 -18.44 23.54
N SER A 49 14.77 -18.36 22.22
CA SER A 49 15.79 -17.86 21.30
C SER A 49 15.78 -16.34 21.16
N GLY A 50 14.66 -15.67 21.45
CA GLY A 50 14.46 -14.26 21.13
C GLY A 50 14.39 -13.98 19.63
N VAL A 51 14.21 -15.02 18.81
CA VAL A 51 14.14 -14.95 17.35
C VAL A 51 12.79 -15.47 16.87
N ILE A 52 12.06 -14.65 16.13
CA ILE A 52 10.81 -15.04 15.45
C ILE A 52 11.09 -15.17 13.97
N ASP A 53 10.86 -16.36 13.41
CA ASP A 53 11.02 -16.60 11.97
C ASP A 53 9.66 -16.61 11.26
N LEU A 54 9.57 -15.86 10.16
CA LEU A 54 8.37 -15.64 9.36
C LEU A 54 8.58 -16.11 7.91
N PRO A 55 8.75 -17.42 7.66
CA PRO A 55 9.11 -17.93 6.33
C PRO A 55 7.97 -17.82 5.30
N ALA A 56 6.71 -17.78 5.75
CA ALA A 56 5.53 -17.71 4.89
C ALA A 56 5.15 -16.28 4.47
N ASP A 57 5.84 -15.26 5.00
CA ASP A 57 5.54 -13.86 4.76
C ASP A 57 6.50 -13.25 3.74
N GLU A 58 6.11 -12.13 3.14
CA GLU A 58 6.94 -11.39 2.20
C GLU A 58 7.81 -10.37 2.95
N PRO A 59 9.15 -10.38 2.77
CA PRO A 59 10.06 -9.55 3.56
C PRO A 59 9.83 -8.04 3.38
N GLU A 60 9.36 -7.63 2.20
CA GLU A 60 9.01 -6.23 1.90
C GLU A 60 7.80 -5.77 2.72
N ILE A 61 6.78 -6.61 2.83
CA ILE A 61 5.55 -6.30 3.57
C ILE A 61 5.82 -6.34 5.07
N VAL A 62 6.66 -7.27 5.55
CA VAL A 62 7.14 -7.29 6.93
C VAL A 62 7.88 -6.00 7.26
N GLU A 63 8.78 -5.53 6.37
CA GLU A 63 9.47 -4.26 6.58
C GLU A 63 8.49 -3.08 6.67
N MET A 64 7.46 -3.02 5.82
CA MET A 64 6.45 -1.96 5.89
C MET A 64 5.66 -1.98 7.20
N MET A 65 5.28 -3.17 7.67
CA MET A 65 4.65 -3.34 8.99
C MET A 65 5.60 -2.83 10.09
N LEU A 66 6.87 -3.24 10.09
CA LEU A 66 7.85 -2.78 11.08
C LEU A 66 8.04 -1.26 11.02
N ARG A 67 8.20 -0.67 9.84
CA ARG A 67 8.31 0.79 9.69
C ARG A 67 7.09 1.51 10.25
N PHE A 68 5.89 0.97 10.03
CA PHE A 68 4.69 1.53 10.63
C PHE A 68 4.72 1.48 12.16
N LEU A 69 5.14 0.37 12.76
CA LEU A 69 5.18 0.25 14.22
C LEU A 69 6.15 1.24 14.88
N TYR A 70 7.24 1.61 14.19
CA TYR A 70 8.21 2.58 14.72
C TYR A 70 7.91 4.03 14.34
N GLN A 71 7.26 4.27 13.21
CA GLN A 71 7.15 5.62 12.62
C GLN A 71 5.70 6.09 12.45
N GLY A 72 4.71 5.21 12.63
CA GLY A 72 3.30 5.47 12.36
C GLY A 72 2.95 5.58 10.87
N LYS A 73 3.89 5.29 9.96
CA LYS A 73 3.69 5.37 8.51
C LYS A 73 4.61 4.40 7.76
N TYR A 74 4.20 4.02 6.55
CA TYR A 74 5.03 3.31 5.58
C TYR A 74 4.81 3.88 4.17
N ASN A 75 5.80 3.64 3.30
CA ASN A 75 5.77 4.03 1.90
C ASN A 75 5.24 2.88 1.05
N ASP A 76 4.24 3.13 0.24
CA ASP A 76 3.59 2.18 -0.67
C ASP A 76 4.04 2.38 -2.13
N GLY A 77 5.21 2.99 -2.34
CA GLY A 77 5.77 3.22 -3.68
C GLY A 77 5.07 4.30 -4.50
N ARG A 78 3.95 4.87 -4.03
CA ARG A 78 3.24 5.93 -4.74
C ARG A 78 4.13 7.19 -4.82
N PRO A 79 4.22 7.85 -5.99
CA PRO A 79 4.84 9.17 -6.09
C PRO A 79 4.15 10.15 -5.14
N THR A 80 4.92 10.77 -4.24
CA THR A 80 4.40 11.79 -3.31
C THR A 80 4.19 13.14 -3.99
N ALA A 81 4.75 13.33 -5.18
CA ALA A 81 4.49 14.51 -5.99
C ALA A 81 3.04 14.46 -6.51
N PRO A 82 2.25 15.55 -6.35
CA PRO A 82 0.98 15.67 -7.06
C PRO A 82 1.27 15.49 -8.55
N ILE A 83 0.38 14.78 -9.25
CA ILE A 83 0.50 14.56 -10.70
C ILE A 83 0.65 15.93 -11.35
N ALA A 84 1.87 16.29 -11.77
CA ALA A 84 2.08 17.47 -12.58
C ALA A 84 1.27 17.23 -13.86
N ARG A 85 0.40 18.19 -14.20
CA ARG A 85 -0.39 18.20 -15.43
C ARG A 85 0.55 18.27 -16.64
N GLY A 86 1.17 17.16 -17.00
CA GLY A 86 1.98 16.99 -18.21
C GLY A 86 1.25 16.04 -19.13
N ASN A 87 0.63 16.60 -20.18
CA ASN A 87 0.33 15.98 -21.47
C ASN A 87 0.63 14.47 -21.58
N ALA A 88 -0.30 13.66 -21.08
CA ALA A 88 -0.34 12.23 -21.33
C ALA A 88 -0.78 12.00 -22.77
N SER A 89 0.17 11.77 -23.68
CA SER A 89 -0.18 11.06 -24.91
C SER A 89 -0.47 9.62 -24.53
N ALA A 90 -1.73 9.20 -24.63
CA ALA A 90 -2.09 7.79 -24.58
C ALA A 90 -1.44 7.11 -25.80
N SER A 91 -0.27 6.51 -25.62
CA SER A 91 0.23 5.56 -26.61
C SER A 91 -0.55 4.26 -26.46
N LEU A 92 -0.80 3.55 -27.55
CA LEU A 92 -1.23 2.16 -27.48
C LEU A 92 0.02 1.28 -27.31
N ASP A 93 -0.10 0.10 -26.71
CA ASP A 93 0.91 -0.94 -26.89
C ASP A 93 0.67 -1.69 -28.21
N ASP A 94 1.66 -2.46 -28.68
CA ASP A 94 1.57 -3.20 -29.96
C ASP A 94 0.46 -4.28 -29.96
N ARG A 95 -0.23 -4.47 -28.83
CA ARG A 95 -1.37 -5.39 -28.64
C ARG A 95 -2.70 -4.66 -28.42
N GLY A 96 -2.75 -3.34 -28.60
CA GLY A 96 -3.98 -2.53 -28.47
C GLY A 96 -4.41 -2.25 -27.02
N GLY A 97 -3.54 -2.46 -26.04
CA GLY A 97 -3.76 -2.11 -24.64
C GLY A 97 -3.57 -0.61 -24.36
N LEU A 98 -4.40 -0.06 -23.48
CA LEU A 98 -4.28 1.31 -22.97
C LEU A 98 -2.97 1.47 -22.18
N LYS A 99 -2.02 2.23 -22.70
CA LYS A 99 -0.74 2.53 -22.02
C LYS A 99 -0.99 3.71 -21.09
N PHE A 100 -1.24 3.41 -19.81
CA PHE A 100 -1.36 4.43 -18.78
C PHE A 100 -0.04 5.20 -18.66
N PRO A 101 -0.08 6.51 -18.35
CA PRO A 101 1.11 7.31 -18.10
C PRO A 101 1.97 6.63 -17.01
N PRO A 102 3.29 6.94 -16.91
CA PRO A 102 4.20 6.27 -15.97
C PRO A 102 3.74 6.27 -14.50
N GLY A 103 2.75 7.09 -14.11
CA GLY A 103 2.11 7.04 -12.80
C GLY A 103 1.00 5.97 -12.62
N GLY A 104 0.47 5.36 -13.67
CA GLY A 104 -0.59 4.34 -13.59
C GLY A 104 -0.11 3.00 -13.04
N LYS A 105 1.05 2.50 -13.52
CA LYS A 105 1.65 1.24 -13.05
C LYS A 105 2.02 1.30 -11.56
N LEU A 106 2.61 2.42 -11.14
CA LEU A 106 3.00 2.66 -9.74
C LEU A 106 1.78 2.70 -8.79
N ARG A 107 0.60 3.08 -9.29
CA ARG A 107 -0.62 3.13 -8.47
C ARG A 107 -1.24 1.75 -8.27
N GLU A 108 -1.23 0.91 -9.30
CA GLU A 108 -1.71 -0.47 -9.19
C GLU A 108 -0.82 -1.27 -8.22
N GLU A 109 0.50 -1.14 -8.33
CA GLU A 109 1.46 -1.73 -7.39
C GLU A 109 1.23 -1.22 -5.96
N ALA A 110 1.00 0.08 -5.78
CA ALA A 110 0.68 0.66 -4.48
C ALA A 110 -0.65 0.13 -3.89
N MET A 111 -1.67 -0.11 -4.74
CA MET A 111 -2.91 -0.74 -4.30
C MET A 111 -2.67 -2.17 -3.81
N VAL A 112 -1.92 -2.98 -4.57
CA VAL A 112 -1.56 -4.35 -4.19
C VAL A 112 -0.78 -4.37 -2.88
N VAL A 113 0.23 -3.50 -2.74
CA VAL A 113 1.01 -3.37 -1.51
C VAL A 113 0.12 -3.06 -0.30
N ASN A 114 -0.79 -2.09 -0.40
CA ASN A 114 -1.68 -1.75 0.71
C ASN A 114 -2.63 -2.91 1.07
N VAL A 115 -3.08 -3.70 0.09
CA VAL A 115 -3.87 -4.91 0.36
C VAL A 115 -3.03 -5.96 1.08
N LYS A 116 -1.79 -6.22 0.65
CA LYS A 116 -0.88 -7.15 1.32
C LYS A 116 -0.58 -6.72 2.77
N VAL A 117 -0.32 -5.44 2.99
CA VAL A 117 -0.13 -4.88 4.34
C VAL A 117 -1.41 -5.02 5.18
N TYR A 118 -2.59 -4.83 4.59
CA TYR A 118 -3.88 -5.05 5.30
C TYR A 118 -4.03 -6.51 5.74
N VAL A 119 -3.74 -7.47 4.87
CA VAL A 119 -3.80 -8.91 5.19
C VAL A 119 -2.79 -9.25 6.30
N MET A 120 -1.57 -8.72 6.21
CA MET A 120 -0.55 -8.90 7.24
C MET A 120 -0.98 -8.30 8.59
N ALA A 121 -1.57 -7.10 8.58
CA ALA A 121 -2.07 -6.45 9.77
C ALA A 121 -3.19 -7.24 10.45
N ASP A 122 -4.04 -7.91 9.67
CA ASP A 122 -5.06 -8.82 10.20
C ASP A 122 -4.42 -10.08 10.80
N LYS A 123 -3.47 -10.70 10.08
CA LYS A 123 -2.74 -11.89 10.53
C LYS A 123 -2.06 -11.71 11.89
N TYR A 124 -1.43 -10.56 12.11
CA TYR A 124 -0.76 -10.24 13.38
C TYR A 124 -1.62 -9.43 14.34
N ASN A 125 -2.91 -9.23 14.01
CA ASN A 125 -3.85 -8.45 14.80
C ASN A 125 -3.30 -7.07 15.24
N ILE A 126 -3.01 -6.22 14.27
CA ILE A 126 -2.53 -4.84 14.45
C ILE A 126 -3.62 -3.88 13.90
N PRO A 127 -4.65 -3.53 14.70
CA PRO A 127 -5.83 -2.82 14.20
C PRO A 127 -5.51 -1.44 13.59
N ILE A 128 -4.55 -0.72 14.18
CA ILE A 128 -4.15 0.61 13.74
C ILE A 128 -3.52 0.53 12.34
N LEU A 129 -2.65 -0.46 12.10
CA LEU A 129 -2.05 -0.70 10.78
C LEU A 129 -3.12 -1.12 9.76
N LYS A 130 -4.05 -1.98 10.16
CA LYS A 130 -5.16 -2.44 9.32
C LYS A 130 -6.02 -1.26 8.84
N GLN A 131 -6.36 -0.34 9.75
CA GLN A 131 -7.12 0.87 9.41
C GLN A 131 -6.31 1.80 8.50
N TYR A 132 -5.02 1.97 8.78
CA TYR A 132 -4.14 2.83 7.99
C TYR A 132 -3.97 2.32 6.55
N ALA A 133 -3.74 1.01 6.37
CA ALA A 133 -3.62 0.37 5.06
C ALA A 133 -4.91 0.51 4.23
N ARG A 134 -6.07 0.32 4.88
CA ARG A 134 -7.38 0.56 4.25
C ARG A 134 -7.55 2.00 3.80
N ALA A 135 -7.14 2.96 4.62
CA ALA A 135 -7.24 4.38 4.28
C ALA A 135 -6.36 4.73 3.06
N LYS A 136 -5.11 4.27 3.02
CA LYS A 136 -4.21 4.49 1.88
C LYS A 136 -4.74 3.85 0.59
N TYR A 137 -5.25 2.62 0.68
CA TYR A 137 -5.90 1.95 -0.45
C TYR A 137 -7.06 2.78 -1.00
N LYS A 138 -7.97 3.26 -0.13
CA LYS A 138 -9.12 4.08 -0.53
C LYS A 138 -8.70 5.40 -1.17
N GLU A 139 -7.64 6.03 -0.66
CA GLU A 139 -7.09 7.25 -1.22
C GLU A 139 -6.59 7.03 -2.65
N ILE A 140 -5.82 5.96 -2.88
CA ILE A 140 -5.31 5.63 -4.21
C ILE A 140 -6.45 5.28 -5.16
N LEU A 141 -7.42 4.48 -4.70
CA LEU A 141 -8.61 4.11 -5.47
C LEU A 141 -9.37 5.36 -5.93
N ASN A 142 -9.63 6.30 -5.03
CA ASN A 142 -10.32 7.55 -5.36
C ASN A 142 -9.54 8.37 -6.40
N GLN A 143 -8.22 8.42 -6.30
CA GLN A 143 -7.38 9.15 -7.25
C GLN A 143 -7.37 8.48 -8.64
N VAL A 144 -7.35 7.15 -8.71
CA VAL A 144 -7.42 6.40 -9.98
C VAL A 144 -8.78 6.62 -10.65
N ILE A 145 -9.88 6.52 -9.88
CA ILE A 145 -11.23 6.78 -10.38
C ILE A 145 -11.35 8.22 -10.89
N ALA A 146 -10.87 9.21 -10.12
CA ALA A 146 -10.91 10.61 -10.53
C ALA A 146 -10.13 10.86 -11.84
N ALA A 147 -8.94 10.27 -11.98
CA ALA A 147 -8.15 10.39 -13.20
C ALA A 147 -8.89 9.81 -14.43
N ALA A 148 -9.54 8.65 -14.28
CA ALA A 148 -10.29 8.01 -15.35
C ALA A 148 -11.56 8.79 -15.76
N ILE A 149 -12.26 9.44 -14.81
CA ILE A 149 -13.43 10.27 -15.10
C ILE A 149 -13.01 11.54 -15.86
N THR A 150 -11.92 12.20 -15.45
CA THR A 150 -11.43 13.42 -16.14
C THR A 150 -10.93 13.18 -17.57
N THR A 151 -10.59 11.93 -17.93
CA THR A 151 -10.29 11.58 -19.32
C THR A 151 -11.54 11.41 -20.18
N SER A 152 -12.71 11.13 -19.58
CA SER A 152 -13.98 10.99 -20.30
C SER A 152 -14.56 12.33 -20.76
N GLU A 153 -14.24 13.45 -20.09
CA GLU A 153 -14.76 14.78 -20.42
C GLU A 153 -13.87 15.56 -21.42
N ARG A 154 -12.74 14.99 -21.86
CA ARG A 154 -11.87 15.56 -22.92
C ARG A 154 -12.00 14.85 -24.27
N GLY A 155 -13.04 14.04 -24.45
CA GLY A 155 -13.50 13.63 -25.76
C GLY A 155 -14.63 14.54 -26.18
N ASP A 156 -14.33 15.61 -26.92
CA ASP A 156 -15.34 16.35 -27.68
C ASP A 156 -15.99 15.36 -28.67
N ILE A 157 -17.13 14.82 -28.29
CA ILE A 157 -18.18 14.45 -29.23
C ILE A 157 -19.26 15.49 -28.97
N GLU A 158 -19.38 16.46 -29.87
CA GLU A 158 -20.58 17.28 -29.99
C GLU A 158 -21.76 16.31 -30.13
N PHE A 159 -22.43 16.03 -29.03
CA PHE A 159 -23.83 15.65 -29.09
C PHE A 159 -24.59 16.94 -29.35
N GLU A 160 -24.67 17.34 -30.63
CA GLU A 160 -25.79 18.11 -31.10
C GLU A 160 -27.05 17.33 -30.69
N CYS A 161 -27.65 17.77 -29.59
CA CYS A 161 -29.00 17.40 -29.23
C CYS A 161 -29.90 18.03 -30.29
N SER A 162 -30.09 17.34 -31.42
CA SER A 162 -31.07 17.68 -32.44
C SER A 162 -32.47 17.47 -31.85
N VAL A 163 -32.89 18.38 -30.98
CA VAL A 163 -34.29 18.58 -30.57
C VAL A 163 -34.86 19.69 -31.46
N HIS A 164 -34.95 19.42 -32.76
CA HIS A 164 -35.68 20.30 -33.67
C HIS A 164 -36.43 19.58 -34.81
N CYS A 165 -36.81 18.31 -34.61
CA CYS A 165 -37.59 17.55 -35.61
C CYS A 165 -39.08 17.40 -35.25
N LEU A 166 -39.67 18.28 -34.44
CA LEU A 166 -41.11 18.22 -34.10
C LEU A 166 -41.82 19.58 -34.10
N GLN A 167 -41.51 20.47 -35.05
CA GLN A 167 -42.34 21.65 -35.32
C GLN A 167 -42.12 22.16 -36.75
N LYS A 168 -42.72 21.45 -37.73
CA LYS A 168 -43.19 21.98 -39.02
C LYS A 168 -43.80 20.85 -39.86
N ASN A 169 -45.02 20.47 -39.50
CA ASN A 169 -46.00 20.00 -40.49
C ASN A 169 -47.12 21.04 -40.48
N GLN A 170 -46.91 22.08 -41.30
CA GLN A 170 -47.94 22.95 -41.82
C GLN A 170 -47.81 22.88 -43.34
#